data_AF-A0A838SRM4-F1
#
_entry.id   AF-A0A838SRM4-F1
#
_cell.length_a   1.000
_cell.length_b   1.000
_cell.length_c   1.000
_cell.angle_alpha   90.00
_cell.angle_beta   90.00
_cell.angle_gamma   90.00
#
_symmetry.space_group_name_H-M   'P 1'
#
loop_
_entity.id
_entity.type
_entity.pdbx_description
1 polymer ?
#
loop_
_entity_poly.entity_id
_entity_poly.type
_entity_poly.pdbx_seq_one_letter_code
_entity_poly.pdbx_strand_id
1 'polypeptide(L)'
;MSLLRRLARPLLASMFVTGGVDALLNPAPKVPVADDVATSVAGHLPGLSEQDTETLVRLNGGVQVGAGTLFALGRFPRLSALALAASLVPTTAAAHRYWEYDDPVQRQQQQAHFFKNVSMLGGLLLASIDTEGRPSLGWRARHTVGHAEAAVRRSRREAQLAAKAARAKLTG
;
A
#
# COMPACT_ATOMS: atom_id res chain seq x y z
N MET A 1 2.06 -18.99 8.64
CA MET A 1 1.12 -18.63 7.56
C MET A 1 -0.20 -19.32 7.84
N SER A 2 -1.29 -18.59 8.13
CA SER A 2 -2.61 -19.23 8.30
C SER A 2 -3.14 -19.71 6.95
N LEU A 3 -3.92 -20.79 6.94
CA LEU A 3 -4.53 -21.35 5.73
C LEU A 3 -5.37 -20.28 4.99
N LEU A 4 -6.08 -19.43 5.76
CA LEU A 4 -6.84 -18.30 5.24
C LEU A 4 -5.99 -17.37 4.37
N ARG A 5 -4.78 -17.00 4.82
CA ARG A 5 -3.90 -16.09 4.06
C ARG A 5 -3.37 -16.71 2.79
N ARG A 6 -3.11 -18.02 2.79
CA ARG A 6 -2.66 -18.77 1.59
C ARG A 6 -3.71 -18.78 0.49
N LEU A 7 -4.99 -18.66 0.84
CA LEU A 7 -6.08 -18.62 -0.12
C LEU A 7 -6.49 -17.19 -0.45
N ALA A 8 -6.64 -16.33 0.56
CA ALA A 8 -7.12 -14.96 0.39
C ALA A 8 -6.22 -14.11 -0.50
N ARG A 9 -4.88 -14.23 -0.39
CA ARG A 9 -3.96 -13.41 -1.19
C ARG A 9 -3.99 -13.74 -2.68
N PRO A 10 -3.88 -15.02 -3.11
CA PRO A 10 -4.06 -15.35 -4.52
C PRO A 10 -5.44 -14.97 -5.06
N LEU A 11 -6.51 -15.18 -4.28
CA LEU A 11 -7.87 -14.82 -4.69
C LEU A 11 -8.02 -13.31 -4.92
N LEU A 12 -7.54 -12.49 -3.98
CA LEU A 12 -7.58 -11.03 -4.14
C LEU A 12 -6.63 -10.55 -5.24
N ALA A 13 -5.45 -11.16 -5.38
CA ALA A 13 -4.48 -10.84 -6.43
C ALA A 13 -5.00 -11.14 -7.85
N SER A 14 -5.87 -12.14 -8.00
CA SER A 14 -6.29 -12.67 -9.31
C SER A 14 -6.77 -11.57 -10.26
N MET A 15 -7.65 -10.68 -9.79
CA MET A 15 -8.21 -9.58 -10.58
C MET A 15 -7.13 -8.60 -11.08
N PHE A 16 -6.10 -8.36 -10.27
CA PHE A 16 -5.00 -7.47 -10.64
C PHE A 16 -4.05 -8.15 -11.62
N VAL A 17 -3.75 -9.43 -11.43
CA VAL A 17 -2.88 -10.16 -12.37
C VAL A 17 -3.55 -10.27 -13.73
N THR A 18 -4.83 -10.64 -13.79
CA THR A 18 -5.54 -10.76 -15.08
C THR A 18 -5.72 -9.41 -15.75
N GLY A 19 -6.18 -8.38 -15.01
CA GLY A 19 -6.32 -7.02 -15.52
C GLY A 19 -4.99 -6.40 -15.95
N GLY A 20 -3.92 -6.67 -15.20
CA GLY A 20 -2.57 -6.19 -15.51
C GLY A 20 -1.95 -6.84 -16.74
N VAL A 21 -2.14 -8.16 -16.92
CA VAL A 21 -1.73 -8.85 -18.14
C VAL A 21 -2.44 -8.27 -19.35
N ASP A 22 -3.76 -8.04 -19.25
CA ASP A 22 -4.52 -7.42 -20.35
C ASP A 22 -4.05 -5.99 -20.62
N ALA A 23 -3.72 -5.19 -19.60
CA ALA A 23 -3.16 -3.86 -19.78
C ALA A 23 -1.75 -3.86 -20.42
N LEU A 24 -0.96 -4.92 -20.24
CA LEU A 24 0.35 -5.07 -20.88
C LEU A 24 0.24 -5.53 -22.33
N LEU A 25 -0.65 -6.47 -22.61
CA LEU A 25 -0.80 -7.09 -23.93
C LEU A 25 -1.72 -6.29 -24.85
N ASN A 26 -2.77 -5.68 -24.31
CA ASN A 26 -3.80 -4.94 -25.02
C ASN A 26 -4.03 -3.54 -24.41
N PRO A 27 -3.03 -2.63 -24.44
CA PRO A 27 -3.15 -1.30 -23.84
C PRO A 27 -4.05 -0.35 -24.65
N ALA A 28 -4.04 -0.45 -25.98
CA ALA A 28 -4.68 0.52 -26.88
C ALA A 28 -6.19 0.76 -26.59
N PRO A 29 -7.02 -0.26 -26.32
CA PRO A 29 -8.44 -0.03 -25.97
C PRO A 29 -8.66 0.72 -24.65
N LYS A 30 -7.64 0.82 -23.79
CA LYS A 30 -7.73 1.46 -22.47
C LYS A 30 -7.28 2.92 -22.49
N VAL A 31 -6.59 3.35 -23.56
CA VAL A 31 -6.05 4.71 -23.69
C VAL A 31 -7.14 5.78 -23.61
N PRO A 32 -8.27 5.70 -24.35
CA PRO A 32 -9.27 6.78 -24.32
C PRO A 32 -9.89 7.00 -22.94
N VAL A 33 -10.01 5.93 -22.15
CA VAL A 33 -10.54 5.98 -20.78
C VAL A 33 -9.48 6.48 -19.81
N ALA A 34 -8.21 6.21 -20.08
CA ALA A 34 -7.09 6.57 -19.22
C ALA A 34 -6.61 8.01 -19.43
N ASP A 35 -6.83 8.61 -20.60
CA ASP A 35 -6.33 9.95 -20.97
C ASP A 35 -6.72 11.02 -19.92
N ASP A 36 -7.98 11.04 -19.49
CA ASP A 36 -8.48 12.00 -18.50
C ASP A 36 -7.71 11.99 -17.17
N VAL A 37 -7.25 10.81 -16.75
CA VAL A 37 -6.52 10.62 -15.49
C VAL A 37 -5.01 10.66 -15.71
N ALA A 38 -4.55 10.29 -16.90
CA ALA A 38 -3.14 10.30 -17.28
C ALA A 38 -2.52 11.68 -17.10
N THR A 39 -3.22 12.76 -17.47
CA THR A 39 -2.75 14.15 -17.29
C THR A 39 -2.46 14.49 -15.83
N SER A 40 -3.30 14.01 -14.90
CA SER A 40 -3.12 14.26 -13.46
C SER A 40 -1.93 13.47 -12.87
N VAL A 41 -1.60 12.32 -13.46
CA VAL A 41 -0.53 11.44 -12.98
C VAL A 41 0.81 11.75 -13.65
N ALA A 42 0.81 12.05 -14.95
CA ALA A 42 1.99 12.36 -15.76
C ALA A 42 2.74 13.58 -15.21
N GLY A 43 2.03 14.61 -14.76
CA GLY A 43 2.64 15.80 -14.14
C GLY A 43 3.48 15.52 -12.88
N HIS A 44 3.30 14.34 -12.25
CA HIS A 44 4.05 13.94 -11.06
C HIS A 44 5.22 12.97 -11.36
N LEU A 45 5.35 12.49 -12.59
CA LEU A 45 6.36 11.52 -12.99
C LEU A 45 7.42 12.17 -13.90
N PRO A 46 8.70 12.21 -13.49
CA PRO A 46 9.74 12.82 -14.30
C PRO A 46 9.95 12.01 -15.60
N GLY A 47 9.81 12.68 -16.75
CA GLY A 47 10.13 12.11 -18.06
C GLY A 47 8.97 11.43 -18.80
N LEU A 48 7.73 11.53 -18.31
CA LEU A 48 6.54 11.08 -19.02
C LEU A 48 5.74 12.28 -19.50
N SER A 49 5.40 12.30 -20.80
CA SER A 49 4.57 13.35 -21.39
C SER A 49 3.10 12.95 -21.40
N GLU A 50 2.20 13.92 -21.58
CA GLU A 50 0.75 13.68 -21.81
C GLU A 50 0.50 12.77 -23.03
N GLN A 51 1.47 12.66 -23.94
CA GLN A 51 1.42 11.80 -25.13
C GLN A 51 1.72 10.31 -24.84
N ASP A 52 2.08 9.96 -23.60
CA ASP A 52 2.51 8.61 -23.20
C ASP A 52 1.44 7.82 -22.43
N THR A 53 0.14 8.09 -22.62
CA THR A 53 -0.94 7.38 -21.92
C THR A 53 -0.83 5.86 -22.09
N GLU A 54 -0.47 5.38 -23.29
CA GLU A 54 -0.26 3.95 -23.51
C GLU A 54 0.86 3.38 -22.62
N THR A 55 1.95 4.13 -22.44
CA THR A 55 3.06 3.78 -21.54
C THR A 55 2.58 3.74 -20.10
N LEU A 56 1.74 4.69 -19.67
CA LEU A 56 1.15 4.70 -18.32
C LEU A 56 0.24 3.49 -18.09
N VAL A 57 -0.58 3.11 -19.08
CA VAL A 57 -1.42 1.90 -19.02
C VAL A 57 -0.54 0.66 -18.87
N ARG A 58 0.54 0.53 -19.66
CA ARG A 58 1.49 -0.58 -19.56
C ARG A 58 2.22 -0.60 -18.22
N LEU A 59 2.69 0.54 -17.74
CA LEU A 59 3.35 0.67 -16.43
C LEU A 59 2.43 0.23 -15.30
N ASN A 60 1.19 0.72 -15.31
CA ASN A 60 0.18 0.30 -14.35
C ASN A 60 -0.10 -1.22 -14.44
N GLY A 61 -0.19 -1.77 -15.66
CA GLY A 61 -0.30 -3.22 -15.88
C GLY A 61 0.87 -4.00 -15.29
N GLY A 62 2.10 -3.52 -15.49
CA GLY A 62 3.32 -4.08 -14.91
C GLY A 62 3.32 -4.07 -13.39
N VAL A 63 2.87 -2.97 -12.77
CA VAL A 63 2.68 -2.88 -11.31
C VAL A 63 1.67 -3.92 -10.83
N GLN A 64 0.52 -4.04 -11.51
CA GLN A 64 -0.53 -4.97 -11.11
C GLN A 64 -0.08 -6.43 -11.21
N VAL A 65 0.63 -6.81 -12.28
CA VAL A 65 1.18 -8.16 -12.43
C VAL A 65 2.26 -8.41 -11.39
N GLY A 66 3.27 -7.54 -11.30
CA GLY A 66 4.39 -7.72 -10.38
C GLY A 66 3.96 -7.74 -8.91
N ALA A 67 3.21 -6.74 -8.48
CA ALA A 67 2.70 -6.67 -7.12
C ALA A 67 1.66 -7.76 -6.85
N GLY A 68 0.80 -8.09 -7.81
CA GLY A 68 -0.19 -9.18 -7.71
C GLY A 68 0.47 -10.53 -7.47
N THR A 69 1.48 -10.88 -8.28
CA THR A 69 2.24 -12.13 -8.12
C THR A 69 3.00 -12.16 -6.79
N LEU A 70 3.70 -11.09 -6.42
CA LEU A 70 4.41 -11.01 -5.14
C LEU A 70 3.43 -11.13 -3.96
N PHE A 71 2.27 -10.48 -4.05
CA PHE A 71 1.22 -10.55 -3.04
C PHE A 71 0.67 -11.98 -2.90
N ALA A 72 0.35 -12.65 -4.01
CA ALA A 72 -0.12 -14.03 -4.04
C ALA A 72 0.89 -15.00 -3.43
N LEU A 73 2.18 -14.84 -3.75
CA LEU A 73 3.28 -15.64 -3.20
C LEU A 73 3.61 -15.29 -1.73
N GLY A 74 3.01 -14.23 -1.18
CA GLY A 74 3.31 -13.76 0.18
C GLY A 74 4.69 -13.12 0.32
N ARG A 75 5.30 -12.65 -0.78
CA ARG A 75 6.58 -11.95 -0.79
C ARG A 75 6.34 -10.44 -0.67
N PHE A 76 6.86 -9.83 0.40
CA PHE A 76 6.61 -8.42 0.73
C PHE A 76 5.10 -8.04 0.72
N PRO A 77 4.22 -8.84 1.33
CA PRO A 77 2.77 -8.75 1.11
C PRO A 77 2.18 -7.39 1.44
N ARG A 78 2.77 -6.68 2.42
CA ARG A 78 2.34 -5.35 2.83
C ARG A 78 2.64 -4.29 1.77
N LEU A 79 3.84 -4.33 1.18
CA LEU A 79 4.25 -3.40 0.12
C LEU A 79 3.50 -3.70 -1.17
N SER A 80 3.36 -4.99 -1.52
CA SER A 80 2.59 -5.42 -2.68
C SER A 80 1.12 -4.98 -2.57
N ALA A 81 0.51 -5.13 -1.40
CA ALA A 81 -0.86 -4.66 -1.17
C ALA A 81 -1.00 -3.13 -1.31
N LEU A 82 -0.03 -2.35 -0.81
CA LEU A 82 -0.01 -0.90 -1.00
C LEU A 82 0.15 -0.51 -2.46
N ALA A 83 1.05 -1.19 -3.19
CA ALA A 83 1.25 -0.93 -4.61
C ALA A 83 -0.03 -1.22 -5.42
N LEU A 84 -0.69 -2.35 -5.15
CA LEU A 84 -1.98 -2.67 -5.76
C LEU A 84 -3.06 -1.64 -5.40
N ALA A 85 -3.14 -1.21 -4.13
CA ALA A 85 -4.09 -0.21 -3.67
C ALA A 85 -3.87 1.13 -4.38
N ALA A 86 -2.62 1.57 -4.47
CA ALA A 86 -2.23 2.79 -5.17
C ALA A 86 -2.56 2.72 -6.66
N SER A 87 -2.36 1.57 -7.32
CA SER A 87 -2.71 1.35 -8.73
C SER A 87 -4.22 1.35 -9.00
N LEU A 88 -5.02 0.95 -8.00
CA LEU A 88 -6.46 0.82 -8.13
C LEU A 88 -7.20 2.17 -8.14
N VAL A 89 -6.66 3.18 -7.44
CA VAL A 89 -7.28 4.51 -7.36
C VAL A 89 -7.38 5.20 -8.73
N PRO A 90 -6.28 5.42 -9.48
CA PRO A 90 -6.36 6.09 -10.77
C PRO A 90 -7.14 5.27 -11.81
N THR A 91 -7.01 3.94 -11.79
CA THR A 91 -7.77 3.07 -12.71
C THR A 91 -9.28 3.10 -12.45
N THR A 92 -9.71 3.23 -11.19
CA THR A 92 -11.13 3.37 -10.85
C THR A 92 -11.65 4.76 -11.22
N ALA A 93 -10.86 5.80 -10.96
CA ALA A 93 -11.18 7.17 -11.34
C ALA A 93 -11.29 7.33 -12.86
N ALA A 94 -10.51 6.58 -13.64
CA ALA A 94 -10.58 6.60 -15.10
C ALA A 94 -11.82 5.86 -15.62
N ALA A 95 -12.05 4.63 -15.16
CA ALA A 95 -13.00 3.72 -15.81
C ALA A 95 -14.43 3.76 -15.27
N HIS A 96 -14.65 4.19 -14.02
CA HIS A 96 -15.91 3.94 -13.31
C HIS A 96 -16.50 5.19 -12.63
N ARG A 97 -16.47 6.31 -13.35
CA ARG A 97 -17.11 7.58 -12.97
C ARG A 97 -18.62 7.50 -13.17
N TYR A 98 -19.30 6.69 -12.36
CA TYR A 98 -20.73 6.40 -12.57
C TYR A 98 -21.61 7.66 -12.56
N TRP A 99 -21.17 8.74 -11.90
CA TRP A 99 -21.86 10.02 -11.83
C TRP A 99 -21.92 10.79 -13.16
N GLU A 100 -21.24 10.32 -14.22
CA GLU A 100 -21.21 10.95 -15.55
C GLU A 100 -22.14 10.28 -16.56
N TYR A 101 -22.82 9.22 -16.14
CA TYR A 101 -23.77 8.49 -16.97
C TYR A 101 -25.20 8.96 -16.67
N ASP A 102 -25.86 9.51 -17.69
CA ASP A 102 -27.27 9.93 -17.61
C ASP A 102 -28.23 8.74 -17.72
N ASP A 103 -27.87 7.73 -18.51
CA ASP A 103 -28.67 6.51 -18.63
C ASP A 103 -28.70 5.72 -17.31
N PRO A 104 -29.88 5.46 -16.72
CA PRO A 104 -29.98 4.86 -15.40
C PRO A 104 -29.44 3.43 -15.34
N VAL A 105 -29.50 2.67 -16.44
CA VAL A 105 -29.01 1.28 -16.50
C VAL A 105 -27.48 1.27 -16.52
N GLN A 106 -26.86 2.07 -17.39
CA GLN A 106 -25.41 2.21 -17.45
C GLN A 106 -24.83 2.77 -16.14
N ARG A 107 -25.48 3.78 -15.55
CA ARG A 107 -25.07 4.33 -14.26
C ARG A 107 -25.05 3.26 -13.17
N GLN A 108 -26.07 2.42 -13.08
CA GLN A 108 -26.13 1.36 -12.08
C GLN A 108 -25.01 0.33 -12.28
N GLN A 109 -24.71 -0.05 -13.52
CA GLN A 109 -23.61 -0.97 -13.83
C GLN A 109 -22.25 -0.38 -13.44
N GLN A 110 -21.99 0.87 -13.80
CA GLN A 110 -20.73 1.56 -13.45
C GLN A 110 -20.59 1.76 -11.94
N GLN A 111 -21.70 2.02 -11.24
CA GLN A 111 -21.72 2.11 -9.79
C GLN A 111 -21.35 0.77 -9.14
N ALA A 112 -21.83 -0.36 -9.68
CA ALA A 112 -21.45 -1.68 -9.19
C ALA A 112 -19.94 -1.95 -9.38
N HIS A 113 -19.37 -1.57 -10.52
CA HIS A 113 -17.93 -1.67 -10.76
C HIS A 113 -17.11 -0.79 -9.81
N PHE A 114 -17.55 0.45 -9.58
CA PHE A 114 -16.95 1.35 -8.60
C PHE A 114 -16.90 0.70 -7.21
N PHE A 115 -18.03 0.19 -6.70
CA PHE A 115 -18.08 -0.44 -5.37
C PHE A 115 -17.32 -1.76 -5.28
N LYS A 116 -17.19 -2.52 -6.37
CA LYS A 116 -16.28 -3.67 -6.45
C LYS A 116 -14.84 -3.21 -6.19
N ASN A 117 -14.39 -2.15 -6.85
CA ASN A 117 -13.04 -1.62 -6.67
C ASN A 117 -12.84 -1.05 -5.26
N VAL A 118 -13.83 -0.35 -4.69
CA VAL A 118 -13.78 0.12 -3.29
C VAL A 118 -13.65 -1.05 -2.31
N SER A 119 -14.40 -2.13 -2.54
CA SER A 119 -14.32 -3.34 -1.71
C SER A 119 -12.93 -3.99 -1.79
N MET A 120 -12.37 -4.09 -3.00
CA MET A 120 -11.00 -4.58 -3.20
C MET A 120 -9.96 -3.69 -2.54
N LEU A 121 -10.11 -2.37 -2.62
CA LEU A 121 -9.25 -1.39 -1.94
C LEU A 121 -9.26 -1.63 -0.43
N GLY A 122 -10.44 -1.80 0.18
CA GLY A 122 -10.56 -2.12 1.60
C GLY A 122 -9.80 -3.41 1.98
N GLY A 123 -9.94 -4.46 1.18
CA GLY A 123 -9.20 -5.71 1.38
C GLY A 123 -7.68 -5.55 1.29
N LEU A 124 -7.19 -4.75 0.33
CA LEU A 124 -5.78 -4.45 0.17
C LEU A 124 -5.23 -3.60 1.33
N LEU A 125 -5.98 -2.58 1.78
CA LEU A 125 -5.57 -1.75 2.91
C LEU A 125 -5.46 -2.58 4.20
N LEU A 126 -6.40 -3.48 4.46
CA LEU A 126 -6.28 -4.43 5.58
C LEU A 126 -5.03 -5.32 5.44
N ALA A 127 -4.76 -5.82 4.23
CA ALA A 127 -3.56 -6.63 3.97
C ALA A 127 -2.25 -5.84 4.12
N SER A 128 -2.28 -4.52 3.89
CA SER A 128 -1.10 -3.64 4.03
C SER A 128 -0.63 -3.48 5.47
N ILE A 129 -1.53 -3.63 6.43
CA ILE A 129 -1.24 -3.52 7.86
C ILE A 129 -1.14 -4.88 8.56
N ASP A 130 -1.46 -5.99 7.88
CA ASP A 130 -1.34 -7.34 8.42
C ASP A 130 0.12 -7.68 8.71
N THR A 131 0.45 -7.81 9.99
CA THR A 131 1.81 -8.12 10.48
C THR A 131 2.06 -9.61 10.63
N GLU A 132 1.08 -10.44 10.26
CA GLU A 132 1.16 -11.90 10.32
C GLU A 132 1.45 -12.48 11.72
N GLY A 133 1.18 -11.72 12.78
CA GLY A 133 1.52 -12.08 14.16
C GLY A 133 2.96 -11.75 14.55
N ARG A 134 3.75 -11.14 13.66
CA ARG A 134 5.07 -10.61 13.99
C ARG A 134 4.93 -9.19 14.55
N PRO A 135 5.75 -8.78 15.52
CA PRO A 135 5.72 -7.41 16.00
C PRO A 135 6.01 -6.42 14.87
N SER A 136 5.22 -5.35 14.80
CA SER A 136 5.38 -4.31 13.77
C SER A 136 6.73 -3.61 13.91
N LEU A 137 7.23 -3.01 12.82
CA LEU A 137 8.49 -2.25 12.85
C LEU A 137 8.43 -1.09 13.87
N GLY A 138 7.28 -0.43 13.98
CA GLY A 138 7.05 0.61 14.99
C GLY A 138 7.08 0.07 16.41
N TRP A 139 6.52 -1.13 16.65
CA TRP A 139 6.64 -1.80 17.95
C TRP A 139 8.10 -2.11 18.28
N ARG A 140 8.87 -2.63 17.32
CA ARG A 140 10.30 -2.92 17.51
C ARG A 140 11.10 -1.65 17.83
N ALA A 141 10.85 -0.57 17.09
CA ALA A 141 11.52 0.71 17.31
C ALA A 141 11.21 1.30 18.70
N ARG A 142 9.94 1.29 19.12
CA ARG A 142 9.56 1.75 20.47
C ARG A 142 10.15 0.87 21.57
N HIS A 143 10.23 -0.44 21.34
CA HIS A 143 10.79 -1.35 22.34
C HIS A 143 12.29 -1.14 22.54
N THR A 144 13.05 -0.88 21.46
CA THR A 144 14.47 -0.52 21.56
C THR A 144 14.70 0.82 22.25
N VAL A 145 13.84 1.81 22.00
CA VAL A 145 13.88 3.10 22.71
C VAL A 145 13.58 2.92 24.21
N GLY A 146 12.59 2.11 24.57
CA GLY A 146 12.28 1.82 25.97
C GLY A 146 13.44 1.15 26.72
N HIS A 147 14.22 0.29 26.05
CA HIS A 147 15.44 -0.29 26.63
C HIS A 147 16.55 0.75 26.83
N ALA A 148 16.74 1.65 25.87
CA ALA A 148 17.71 2.74 25.98
C ALA A 148 17.34 3.72 27.10
N GLU A 149 16.08 4.13 27.19
CA GLU A 149 15.58 4.99 28.28
C GLU A 149 15.74 4.33 29.65
N ALA A 150 15.44 3.02 29.75
CA ALA A 150 15.63 2.27 30.99
C ALA A 150 17.11 2.15 31.40
N ALA A 151 18.04 2.07 30.44
CA ALA A 151 19.46 2.06 30.71
C ALA A 151 19.95 3.44 31.18
N VAL A 152 19.52 4.53 30.52
CA VAL A 152 19.84 5.91 30.93
C VAL A 152 19.27 6.24 32.31
N ARG A 153 18.04 5.81 32.62
CA ARG A 153 17.47 6.00 33.96
C ARG A 153 18.27 5.29 35.06
N ARG A 154 18.80 4.09 34.77
CA ARG A 154 19.65 3.35 35.71
C ARG A 154 20.98 4.05 35.95
N SER A 155 21.70 4.43 34.89
CA SER A 155 22.99 5.13 35.02
C SER A 155 22.84 6.47 35.75
N ARG A 156 21.77 7.24 35.47
CA ARG A 156 21.50 8.49 36.17
C ARG A 156 21.22 8.29 37.65
N ARG A 157 20.51 7.22 38.02
CA ARG A 157 20.23 6.88 39.43
C ARG A 157 21.49 6.45 40.16
N GLU A 158 22.33 5.64 39.52
CA GLU A 158 23.64 5.23 40.06
C GLU A 158 24.56 6.44 40.29
N ALA A 159 24.65 7.34 39.31
CA ALA A 159 25.43 8.58 39.44
C ALA A 159 24.93 9.47 40.58
N GLN A 160 23.61 9.61 40.76
CA GLN A 160 23.04 10.37 41.87
C GLN A 160 23.34 9.74 43.23
N LEU A 161 23.27 8.41 43.33
CA LEU A 161 23.61 7.70 44.56
C LEU A 161 25.10 7.83 44.91
N ALA A 162 25.98 7.69 43.91
CA ALA A 162 27.42 7.90 44.08
C ALA A 162 27.74 9.34 44.54
N ALA A 163 27.10 10.35 43.92
CA ALA A 163 27.26 11.75 44.32
C ALA A 163 26.77 12.01 45.76
N LYS A 164 25.63 11.43 46.16
CA LYS A 164 25.13 11.53 47.54
C LYS A 164 26.08 10.89 48.54
N ALA A 165 26.61 9.71 48.24
CA ALA A 165 27.57 9.00 49.09
C ALA A 165 28.89 9.77 49.25
N ALA A 166 29.42 10.34 48.15
CA ALA A 166 30.62 11.17 48.18
C ALA A 166 30.40 12.43 49.04
N ARG A 167 29.25 13.08 48.91
CA ARG A 167 28.91 14.27 49.70
C ARG A 167 28.80 13.95 51.19
N ALA A 168 28.20 12.82 51.56
CA ALA A 168 28.08 12.39 52.95
C ALA A 168 29.45 12.17 53.62
N LYS A 169 30.44 11.64 52.88
CA LYS A 169 31.82 11.46 53.35
C LYS A 169 32.60 12.76 53.54
N LEU A 170 32.19 13.85 52.89
CA LEU A 170 32.86 15.16 52.99
C LEU A 170 32.32 16.01 54.14
N THR A 171 31.16 15.65 54.70
CA THR A 171 30.46 16.42 55.74
C THR A 171 30.44 15.73 57.11
N GLY A 172 31.04 14.55 57.24
CA GLY A 172 31.19 13.81 58.49
C GLY A 172 32.66 13.61 58.81
#